data_AF-A0A9D4X7U2-F1
#
_entry.id   AF-A0A9D4X7U2-F1
#
_cell.length_a   1.000
_cell.length_b   1.000
_cell.length_c   1.000
_cell.angle_alpha   90.00
_cell.angle_beta   90.00
_cell.angle_gamma   90.00
#
_symmetry.space_group_name_H-M   'P 1'
#
loop_
_entity.id
_entity.type
_entity.pdbx_description
1 polymer ?
#
loop_
_entity_poly.entity_id
_entity_poly.type
_entity_poly.pdbx_seq_one_letter_code
_entity_poly.pdbx_strand_id
1 'polypeptide(L)'
;MAVGLNTGVPWIMCKQEDAPDPIIDTCNAYYCENFKPNKDYKPKMWTENWSSWYTEFGGGVPRRPAEDMAFSVVRFVQNGGTFVNYYMYHGGTNFDRTSGGPFIATSYDFDAPIDEFGLLNEPKWGHLKYLHKVIKQCEPVLLSADSTVYWPGKNLEVHVFKPKTGDCVAFLGNYDTKSSATIKFGNGQYDVPPWSITILPDCKTAAFNTAKVGIQSPMKMIATNTPFTWQSYNEEPSYSTVKDSFTAYALWEQVNVTRDFTDYLWYMTDVNIDQNEGFIKNGKSPLLTINSAGHVMHVFINGQLSGTEYGSLKFPKLTFSKNVKLNAGNNKISLLSITVGLPNVGVHYEKWNAGVLGPVTLGGLNEGNRDLSRQKWSYKIGLKGEALQLYTQSGSKSVNWVEGSSLAKGQPLTWYKTTFSTPAGNDPLALDMSSMGKGQVWINGRNIGRHWPGYKAREECGDCYYAGTYTETKCRTNCGQASQKWYHVPRSWLSSSENYLVVFEEWGGDPAGISLVKRTA
;
A
#
# COMPACT_ATOMS: atom_id res chain seq x y z
N MET A 1 -0.99 -12.60 30.64
CA MET A 1 -1.12 -11.14 30.77
C MET A 1 -2.51 -10.68 30.33
N ALA A 2 -2.88 -10.76 29.04
CA ALA A 2 -4.15 -10.21 28.52
C ALA A 2 -5.41 -10.68 29.28
N VAL A 3 -5.53 -11.99 29.52
CA VAL A 3 -6.65 -12.58 30.29
C VAL A 3 -6.75 -11.99 31.70
N GLY A 4 -5.63 -11.65 32.34
CA GLY A 4 -5.60 -11.06 33.68
C GLY A 4 -6.12 -9.61 33.76
N LEU A 5 -6.42 -8.98 32.62
CA LEU A 5 -7.05 -7.66 32.58
C LEU A 5 -8.57 -7.72 32.85
N ASN A 6 -9.17 -8.92 32.92
CA ASN A 6 -10.56 -9.15 33.31
C ASN A 6 -11.58 -8.27 32.55
N THR A 7 -11.48 -8.23 31.22
CA THR A 7 -12.32 -7.40 30.34
C THR A 7 -13.81 -7.78 30.32
N GLY A 8 -14.17 -8.97 30.84
CA GLY A 8 -15.54 -9.48 30.82
C GLY A 8 -15.99 -10.09 29.47
N VAL A 9 -15.10 -10.14 28.48
CA VAL A 9 -15.35 -10.70 27.14
C VAL A 9 -14.18 -11.58 26.67
N PRO A 10 -14.38 -12.50 25.71
CA PRO A 10 -13.32 -13.40 25.24
C PRO A 10 -12.13 -12.68 24.59
N TRP A 11 -10.96 -13.28 24.71
CA TRP A 11 -9.74 -12.91 23.97
C TRP A 11 -9.54 -13.84 22.78
N ILE A 12 -8.99 -13.30 21.69
CA ILE A 12 -8.66 -14.04 20.47
C ILE A 12 -7.21 -13.84 20.05
N MET A 13 -6.62 -14.83 19.38
CA MET A 13 -5.29 -14.75 18.75
C MET A 13 -5.34 -15.37 17.35
N CYS A 14 -5.05 -14.60 16.31
CA CYS A 14 -5.05 -15.10 14.94
C CYS A 14 -3.76 -15.86 14.60
N LYS A 15 -3.89 -16.94 13.82
CA LYS A 15 -2.76 -17.79 13.38
C LYS A 15 -1.91 -18.32 14.56
N GLN A 16 -2.57 -18.68 15.66
CA GLN A 16 -1.93 -19.13 16.89
C GLN A 16 -2.48 -20.51 17.31
N GLU A 17 -2.07 -21.58 16.64
CA GLU A 17 -2.59 -22.94 16.85
C GLU A 17 -2.42 -23.44 18.32
N ASP A 18 -1.43 -22.93 19.04
CA ASP A 18 -1.13 -23.26 20.43
C ASP A 18 -1.69 -22.24 21.45
N ALA A 19 -2.66 -21.39 21.07
CA ALA A 19 -3.25 -20.40 21.96
C ALA A 19 -3.77 -21.04 23.27
N PRO A 20 -3.28 -20.61 24.46
CA PRO A 20 -3.64 -21.23 25.72
C PRO A 20 -5.07 -20.85 26.13
N ASP A 21 -5.72 -21.75 26.87
CA ASP A 21 -7.05 -21.46 27.42
C ASP A 21 -7.00 -20.25 28.38
N PRO A 22 -8.02 -19.38 28.38
CA PRO A 22 -9.28 -19.44 27.64
C PRO A 22 -9.28 -18.73 26.27
N ILE A 23 -8.12 -18.45 25.66
CA ILE A 23 -8.01 -17.68 24.41
C ILE A 23 -8.48 -18.52 23.22
N ILE A 24 -9.23 -17.92 22.29
CA ILE A 24 -9.69 -18.57 21.06
C ILE A 24 -8.69 -18.28 19.93
N ASP A 25 -8.15 -19.32 19.31
CA ASP A 25 -7.35 -19.21 18.09
C ASP A 25 -8.24 -18.99 16.86
N THR A 26 -7.79 -18.19 15.91
CA THR A 26 -8.59 -17.79 14.74
C THR A 26 -7.79 -17.88 13.43
N CYS A 27 -8.51 -17.88 12.30
CA CYS A 27 -7.93 -18.02 10.97
C CYS A 27 -7.87 -16.70 10.18
N ASN A 28 -6.81 -16.51 9.39
CA ASN A 28 -6.61 -15.41 8.43
C ASN A 28 -6.14 -15.99 7.09
N ALA A 29 -6.96 -15.86 6.04
CA ALA A 29 -6.67 -16.35 4.70
C ALA A 29 -7.70 -15.82 3.69
N TYR A 30 -7.54 -16.16 2.40
CA TYR A 30 -8.62 -16.07 1.41
C TYR A 30 -9.74 -17.08 1.66
N TYR A 31 -9.42 -18.23 2.27
CA TYR A 31 -10.36 -19.31 2.60
C TYR A 31 -9.96 -19.95 3.93
N CYS A 32 -10.92 -20.07 4.85
CA CYS A 32 -10.73 -20.69 6.17
C CYS A 32 -11.73 -21.83 6.43
N GLU A 33 -12.36 -22.37 5.38
CA GLU A 33 -13.40 -23.39 5.50
C GLU A 33 -12.94 -24.65 6.23
N ASN A 34 -11.65 -24.97 6.19
CA ASN A 34 -11.09 -26.16 6.85
C ASN A 34 -10.41 -25.85 8.19
N PHE A 35 -10.34 -24.58 8.60
CA PHE A 35 -9.82 -24.22 9.92
C PHE A 35 -10.64 -24.90 11.02
N LYS A 36 -9.95 -25.38 12.05
CA LYS A 36 -10.52 -25.88 13.30
C LYS A 36 -9.79 -25.21 14.45
N PRO A 37 -10.51 -24.66 15.44
CA PRO A 37 -9.86 -24.13 16.63
C PRO A 37 -9.16 -25.25 17.39
N ASN A 38 -8.22 -24.89 18.25
CA ASN A 38 -7.35 -25.85 18.93
C ASN A 38 -8.04 -26.69 20.03
N LYS A 39 -9.31 -26.41 20.32
CA LYS A 39 -10.19 -27.17 21.22
C LYS A 39 -11.61 -27.24 20.68
N ASP A 40 -12.27 -28.39 20.82
CA ASP A 40 -13.62 -28.64 20.31
C ASP A 40 -14.71 -27.74 20.91
N TYR A 41 -14.48 -27.20 22.12
CA TYR A 41 -15.43 -26.32 22.78
C TYR A 41 -15.27 -24.83 22.39
N LYS A 42 -14.30 -24.50 21.53
CA LYS A 42 -14.08 -23.13 21.04
C LYS A 42 -14.82 -22.93 19.70
N PRO A 43 -15.36 -21.73 19.43
CA PRO A 43 -16.03 -21.45 18.17
C PRO A 43 -15.01 -21.30 17.03
N LYS A 44 -15.40 -21.70 15.82
CA LYS A 44 -14.62 -21.50 14.60
C LYS A 44 -14.78 -20.06 14.08
N MET A 45 -13.70 -19.28 14.16
CA MET A 45 -13.70 -17.85 13.83
C MET A 45 -12.68 -17.49 12.73
N TRP A 46 -13.11 -16.66 11.78
CA TRP A 46 -12.30 -16.13 10.68
C TRP A 46 -12.13 -14.62 10.84
N THR A 47 -10.97 -14.21 11.33
CA THR A 47 -10.66 -12.81 11.69
C THR A 47 -10.23 -11.96 10.52
N GLU A 48 -9.70 -12.56 9.45
CA GLU A 48 -9.35 -11.82 8.23
C GLU A 48 -9.72 -12.61 6.98
N ASN A 49 -10.94 -12.39 6.47
CA ASN A 49 -11.31 -12.75 5.10
C ASN A 49 -10.81 -11.65 4.17
N TRP A 50 -9.69 -11.90 3.51
CA TRP A 50 -9.02 -10.89 2.70
C TRP A 50 -9.88 -10.47 1.50
N SER A 51 -10.38 -9.22 1.49
CA SER A 51 -11.24 -8.69 0.43
C SER A 51 -10.53 -8.50 -0.91
N SER A 52 -9.20 -8.42 -0.86
CA SER A 52 -8.23 -8.62 -1.95
C SER A 52 -6.83 -8.57 -1.35
N TRP A 53 -6.01 -7.57 -1.69
CA TRP A 53 -4.66 -7.38 -1.19
C TRP A 53 -4.29 -5.89 -1.18
N TYR A 54 -3.21 -5.54 -0.46
CA TYR A 54 -2.71 -4.17 -0.46
C TYR A 54 -2.11 -3.79 -1.83
N THR A 55 -2.14 -2.51 -2.16
CA THR A 55 -1.37 -1.98 -3.30
C THR A 55 0.02 -1.58 -2.79
N GLU A 56 1.06 -2.02 -3.47
CA GLU A 56 2.43 -1.56 -3.26
C GLU A 56 2.84 -0.58 -4.36
N PHE A 57 3.69 0.40 -4.04
CA PHE A 57 4.32 1.22 -5.07
C PHE A 57 5.20 0.33 -5.97
N GLY A 58 4.95 0.37 -7.28
CA GLY A 58 5.62 -0.45 -8.27
C GLY A 58 4.91 -1.77 -8.64
N GLY A 59 3.81 -2.12 -7.96
CA GLY A 59 2.99 -3.30 -8.24
C GLY A 59 1.68 -2.99 -8.98
N GLY A 60 1.10 -4.00 -9.64
CA GLY A 60 -0.27 -3.93 -10.18
C GLY A 60 -1.31 -3.88 -9.04
N VAL A 61 -2.47 -3.27 -9.28
CA VAL A 61 -3.53 -3.10 -8.27
C VAL A 61 -4.31 -4.41 -8.12
N PRO A 62 -4.28 -5.09 -6.96
CA PRO A 62 -4.99 -6.35 -6.77
C PRO A 62 -6.50 -6.14 -6.64
N ARG A 63 -7.28 -7.07 -7.20
CA ARG A 63 -8.75 -7.15 -7.10
C ARG A 63 -9.16 -8.57 -6.74
N ARG A 64 -10.27 -8.77 -6.03
CA ARG A 64 -10.85 -10.10 -5.77
C ARG A 64 -12.33 -10.08 -6.18
N PRO A 65 -12.79 -10.99 -7.05
CA PRO A 65 -14.18 -11.05 -7.48
C PRO A 65 -15.16 -11.20 -6.31
N ALA A 66 -16.30 -10.54 -6.40
CA ALA A 66 -17.36 -10.58 -5.39
C ALA A 66 -17.92 -12.00 -5.22
N GLU A 67 -17.97 -12.76 -6.31
CA GLU A 67 -18.42 -14.14 -6.39
C GLU A 67 -17.54 -15.06 -5.54
N ASP A 68 -16.22 -14.95 -5.70
CA ASP A 68 -15.26 -15.77 -4.94
C ASP A 68 -15.28 -15.40 -3.45
N MET A 69 -15.42 -14.11 -3.15
CA MET A 69 -15.54 -13.64 -1.77
C MET A 69 -16.81 -14.18 -1.11
N ALA A 70 -17.96 -14.11 -1.79
CA ALA A 70 -19.21 -14.70 -1.31
C ALA A 70 -19.11 -16.23 -1.17
N PHE A 71 -18.51 -16.90 -2.16
CA PHE A 71 -18.25 -18.34 -2.13
C PHE A 71 -17.43 -18.74 -0.90
N SER A 72 -16.33 -18.03 -0.63
CA SER A 72 -15.46 -18.31 0.51
C SER A 72 -16.20 -18.19 1.86
N VAL A 73 -17.07 -17.19 2.01
CA VAL A 73 -17.89 -16.97 3.21
C VAL A 73 -18.89 -18.11 3.40
N VAL A 74 -19.64 -18.45 2.34
CA VAL A 74 -20.65 -19.52 2.43
C VAL A 74 -20.00 -20.86 2.71
N ARG A 75 -18.84 -21.14 2.07
CA ARG A 75 -18.06 -22.36 2.30
C ARG A 75 -17.58 -22.48 3.75
N PHE A 76 -17.24 -21.36 4.39
CA PHE A 76 -16.90 -21.32 5.80
C PHE A 76 -18.12 -21.55 6.71
N VAL A 77 -19.23 -20.84 6.46
CA VAL A 77 -20.45 -20.91 7.28
C VAL A 77 -21.08 -22.31 7.21
N GLN A 78 -21.21 -22.90 6.02
CA GLN A 78 -21.81 -24.23 5.86
C GLN A 78 -21.02 -25.34 6.59
N ASN A 79 -19.74 -25.08 6.89
CA ASN A 79 -18.82 -25.97 7.60
C ASN A 79 -18.58 -25.54 9.06
N GLY A 80 -19.63 -25.04 9.72
CA GLY A 80 -19.65 -24.71 11.15
C GLY A 80 -18.95 -23.39 11.51
N GLY A 81 -18.63 -22.55 10.53
CA GLY A 81 -18.07 -21.22 10.77
C GLY A 81 -19.08 -20.26 11.39
N THR A 82 -18.71 -19.59 12.48
CA THR A 82 -19.65 -18.76 13.29
C THR A 82 -19.30 -17.28 13.35
N PHE A 83 -18.09 -16.91 12.93
CA PHE A 83 -17.63 -15.53 12.86
C PHE A 83 -16.80 -15.30 11.60
N VAL A 84 -17.13 -14.28 10.82
CA VAL A 84 -16.36 -13.85 9.64
C VAL A 84 -16.19 -12.34 9.68
N ASN A 85 -14.95 -11.88 9.59
CA ASN A 85 -14.60 -10.48 9.42
C ASN A 85 -13.96 -10.23 8.05
N TYR A 86 -14.38 -9.17 7.36
CA TYR A 86 -13.77 -8.76 6.09
C TYR A 86 -12.57 -7.87 6.35
N TYR A 87 -11.41 -8.30 5.88
CA TYR A 87 -10.17 -7.52 5.91
C TYR A 87 -9.83 -7.11 4.47
N MET A 88 -10.24 -5.94 3.97
CA MET A 88 -10.90 -4.85 4.66
C MET A 88 -12.38 -4.74 4.26
N TYR A 89 -13.22 -4.27 5.18
CA TYR A 89 -14.56 -3.80 4.81
C TYR A 89 -14.53 -2.37 4.24
N HIS A 90 -13.69 -1.52 4.84
CA HIS A 90 -13.22 -0.25 4.30
C HIS A 90 -11.72 -0.18 4.55
N GLY A 91 -10.92 -0.04 3.49
CA GLY A 91 -9.47 0.02 3.61
C GLY A 91 -8.94 1.44 3.84
N GLY A 92 -9.40 2.40 3.04
CA GLY A 92 -9.10 3.82 3.21
C GLY A 92 -7.73 4.24 2.66
N THR A 93 -7.08 5.18 3.37
CA THR A 93 -5.85 5.85 2.92
C THR A 93 -4.83 5.87 4.05
N ASN A 94 -3.57 5.54 3.74
CA ASN A 94 -2.41 5.73 4.59
C ASN A 94 -1.98 7.21 4.58
N PHE A 95 -2.70 8.06 5.32
CA PHE A 95 -2.34 9.47 5.47
C PHE A 95 -1.03 9.67 6.22
N ASP A 96 -0.45 10.85 6.04
CA ASP A 96 0.84 11.22 6.62
C ASP A 96 1.99 10.28 6.18
N ARG A 97 3.17 10.46 6.76
CA ARG A 97 4.35 9.63 6.51
C ARG A 97 4.48 8.46 7.49
N THR A 98 3.80 8.50 8.63
CA THR A 98 3.89 7.45 9.67
C THR A 98 2.84 6.33 9.50
N SER A 99 2.08 6.35 8.40
CA SER A 99 1.14 5.27 8.04
C SER A 99 1.65 4.49 6.84
N GLY A 100 1.24 3.22 6.76
CA GLY A 100 1.70 2.29 5.74
C GLY A 100 3.19 1.93 5.87
N GLY A 101 3.65 1.04 4.98
CA GLY A 101 5.06 0.67 4.87
C GLY A 101 5.33 -0.82 5.07
N PRO A 102 6.50 -1.28 4.61
CA PRO A 102 7.39 -0.59 3.68
C PRO A 102 6.79 -0.66 2.27
N PHE A 103 7.04 0.32 1.39
CA PHE A 103 6.55 0.36 0.00
C PHE A 103 5.03 0.25 -0.22
N ILE A 104 4.21 0.13 0.82
CA ILE A 104 2.74 0.17 0.70
C ILE A 104 2.33 1.54 0.16
N ALA A 105 1.45 1.52 -0.84
CA ALA A 105 0.93 2.73 -1.45
C ALA A 105 0.14 3.58 -0.43
N THR A 106 -0.04 4.85 -0.75
CA THR A 106 -0.88 5.75 0.07
C THR A 106 -2.34 5.29 0.04
N SER A 107 -2.81 4.75 -1.09
CA SER A 107 -4.10 4.06 -1.15
C SER A 107 -4.03 2.72 -0.42
N TYR A 108 -4.99 2.49 0.47
CA TYR A 108 -5.21 1.19 1.10
C TYR A 108 -6.58 0.62 0.71
N ASP A 109 -7.05 0.89 -0.52
CA ASP A 109 -8.38 0.50 -1.04
C ASP A 109 -8.74 -0.98 -0.78
N PHE A 110 -7.78 -1.89 -0.96
CA PHE A 110 -7.91 -3.34 -0.72
C PHE A 110 -9.04 -4.02 -1.52
N ASP A 111 -9.52 -3.36 -2.59
CA ASP A 111 -10.75 -3.73 -3.30
C ASP A 111 -11.92 -3.96 -2.33
N ALA A 112 -11.96 -3.19 -1.24
CA ALA A 112 -12.89 -3.39 -0.16
C ALA A 112 -14.34 -3.13 -0.62
N PRO A 113 -15.36 -3.70 0.06
CA PRO A 113 -16.77 -3.38 -0.19
C PRO A 113 -17.08 -1.88 -0.10
N ILE A 114 -16.37 -1.14 0.74
CA ILE A 114 -16.36 0.32 0.74
C ILE A 114 -14.97 0.77 0.27
N ASP A 115 -14.92 1.45 -0.87
CA ASP A 115 -13.66 1.87 -1.47
C ASP A 115 -12.87 2.88 -0.63
N GLU A 116 -11.66 3.23 -1.05
CA GLU A 116 -10.78 4.22 -0.40
C GLU A 116 -11.51 5.53 -0.04
N PHE A 117 -12.46 5.95 -0.86
CA PHE A 117 -13.15 7.24 -0.77
C PHE A 117 -14.47 7.17 0.00
N GLY A 118 -14.85 6.00 0.51
CA GLY A 118 -16.08 5.80 1.26
C GLY A 118 -17.31 5.53 0.39
N LEU A 119 -17.16 5.27 -0.91
CA LEU A 119 -18.27 4.88 -1.78
C LEU A 119 -18.43 3.36 -1.81
N LEU A 120 -19.65 2.92 -2.16
CA LEU A 120 -19.96 1.50 -2.28
C LEU A 120 -19.27 0.93 -3.53
N ASN A 121 -18.43 -0.08 -3.33
CA ASN A 121 -17.79 -0.80 -4.43
C ASN A 121 -18.76 -1.85 -4.98
N GLU A 122 -19.57 -1.44 -5.95
CA GLU A 122 -20.54 -2.33 -6.60
C GLU A 122 -19.90 -3.15 -7.74
N PRO A 123 -20.22 -4.46 -7.83
CA PRO A 123 -21.34 -5.13 -7.18
C PRO A 123 -20.96 -5.83 -5.86
N LYS A 124 -19.70 -5.70 -5.39
CA LYS A 124 -19.18 -6.44 -4.24
C LYS A 124 -19.96 -6.13 -2.97
N TRP A 125 -20.20 -4.84 -2.68
CA TRP A 125 -20.96 -4.44 -1.51
C TRP A 125 -22.39 -4.98 -1.53
N GLY A 126 -23.12 -4.76 -2.63
CA GLY A 126 -24.50 -5.20 -2.78
C GLY A 126 -24.64 -6.72 -2.72
N HIS A 127 -23.72 -7.45 -3.35
CA HIS A 127 -23.71 -8.91 -3.35
C HIS A 127 -23.49 -9.49 -1.94
N LEU A 128 -22.51 -8.96 -1.21
CA LEU A 128 -22.25 -9.37 0.18
C LEU A 128 -23.39 -8.96 1.12
N LYS A 129 -23.98 -7.78 0.95
CA LYS A 129 -25.17 -7.37 1.70
C LYS A 129 -26.33 -8.35 1.52
N TYR A 130 -26.61 -8.77 0.28
CA TYR A 130 -27.69 -9.72 0.02
C TYR A 130 -27.36 -11.11 0.57
N LEU A 131 -26.10 -11.57 0.47
CA LEU A 131 -25.62 -12.76 1.17
C LEU A 131 -25.90 -12.69 2.68
N HIS A 132 -25.53 -11.60 3.35
CA HIS A 132 -25.74 -11.44 4.80
C HIS A 132 -27.21 -11.50 5.17
N LYS A 133 -28.09 -10.87 4.38
CA LYS A 133 -29.54 -10.95 4.59
C LYS A 133 -30.03 -12.39 4.57
N VAL A 134 -29.53 -13.21 3.65
CA VAL A 134 -29.91 -14.64 3.55
C VAL A 134 -29.29 -15.47 4.67
N ILE A 135 -28.04 -15.22 5.07
CA ILE A 135 -27.43 -15.86 6.26
C ILE A 135 -28.25 -15.53 7.52
N LYS A 136 -28.71 -14.29 7.67
CA LYS A 136 -29.57 -13.88 8.80
C LYS A 136 -30.93 -14.58 8.82
N GLN A 137 -31.50 -14.91 7.66
CA GLN A 137 -32.69 -15.76 7.59
C GLN A 137 -32.40 -17.19 8.06
N CYS A 138 -31.19 -17.69 7.80
CA CYS A 138 -30.77 -19.04 8.21
C CYS A 138 -30.33 -19.13 9.69
N GLU A 139 -30.01 -18.01 10.34
CA GLU A 139 -29.37 -17.93 11.65
C GLU A 139 -30.03 -18.79 12.75
N PRO A 140 -31.37 -18.79 12.95
CA PRO A 140 -31.99 -19.62 13.99
C PRO A 140 -31.70 -21.13 13.83
N VAL A 141 -31.66 -21.61 12.59
CA VAL A 141 -31.37 -23.02 12.28
C VAL A 141 -29.88 -23.30 12.39
N LEU A 142 -29.02 -22.40 11.89
CA LEU A 142 -27.57 -22.53 11.96
C LEU A 142 -27.04 -22.58 13.41
N LEU A 143 -27.70 -21.91 14.35
CA LEU A 143 -27.32 -21.89 15.76
C LEU A 143 -27.89 -23.05 16.58
N SER A 144 -28.78 -23.87 16.01
CA SER A 144 -29.52 -24.91 16.73
C SER A 144 -29.23 -26.34 16.25
N ALA A 145 -28.39 -26.50 15.23
CA ALA A 145 -28.05 -27.80 14.67
C ALA A 145 -26.62 -27.81 14.12
N ASP A 146 -26.02 -29.00 14.10
CA ASP A 146 -24.79 -29.25 13.35
C ASP A 146 -25.10 -29.60 11.88
N SER A 147 -24.12 -29.38 11.02
CA SER A 147 -24.20 -29.67 9.59
C SER A 147 -24.10 -31.18 9.33
N THR A 148 -25.02 -31.73 8.54
CA THR A 148 -24.90 -33.05 7.92
C THR A 148 -24.49 -32.89 6.46
N VAL A 149 -23.44 -33.60 6.03
CA VAL A 149 -22.84 -33.45 4.69
C VAL A 149 -23.07 -34.71 3.86
N TYR A 150 -23.41 -34.56 2.58
CA TYR A 150 -23.39 -35.65 1.61
C TYR A 150 -22.98 -35.18 0.21
N TRP A 151 -22.56 -36.12 -0.64
CA TRP A 151 -21.92 -35.87 -1.94
C TRP A 151 -22.77 -36.47 -3.09
N PRO A 152 -23.67 -35.70 -3.72
CA PRO A 152 -24.54 -36.22 -4.77
C PRO A 152 -23.83 -36.47 -6.12
N GLY A 153 -22.56 -36.08 -6.24
CA GLY A 153 -21.75 -36.28 -7.44
C GLY A 153 -20.32 -35.77 -7.25
N LYS A 154 -19.50 -35.93 -8.29
CA LYS A 154 -18.11 -35.42 -8.28
C LYS A 154 -18.12 -33.90 -8.15
N ASN A 155 -17.35 -33.36 -7.21
CA ASN A 155 -17.27 -31.92 -6.91
C ASN A 155 -18.59 -31.29 -6.46
N LEU A 156 -19.59 -32.08 -6.05
CA LEU A 156 -20.85 -31.58 -5.53
C LEU A 156 -20.95 -31.95 -4.05
N GLU A 157 -21.31 -30.99 -3.21
CA GLU A 157 -21.57 -31.22 -1.79
C GLU A 157 -22.87 -30.54 -1.39
N VAL A 158 -23.57 -31.17 -0.45
CA VAL A 158 -24.74 -30.58 0.18
C VAL A 158 -24.55 -30.62 1.69
N HIS A 159 -24.67 -29.45 2.31
CA HIS A 159 -24.68 -29.29 3.76
C HIS A 159 -26.11 -29.00 4.21
N VAL A 160 -26.62 -29.76 5.19
CA VAL A 160 -27.96 -29.60 5.73
C VAL A 160 -27.90 -29.38 7.24
N PHE A 161 -28.51 -28.30 7.70
CA PHE A 161 -28.74 -28.01 9.10
C PHE A 161 -30.21 -28.26 9.41
N LYS A 162 -30.49 -29.22 10.30
CA LYS A 162 -31.84 -29.62 10.64
C LYS A 162 -31.96 -29.98 12.13
N PRO A 163 -32.45 -29.09 12.98
CA PRO A 163 -32.74 -29.40 14.38
C PRO A 163 -33.84 -30.47 14.49
N LYS A 164 -33.99 -31.06 15.69
CA LYS A 164 -35.01 -32.09 15.96
C LYS A 164 -36.44 -31.60 15.71
N THR A 165 -36.67 -30.30 15.91
CA THR A 165 -37.94 -29.60 15.69
C THR A 165 -37.65 -28.26 15.03
N GLY A 166 -38.38 -27.90 13.98
CA GLY A 166 -38.26 -26.60 13.31
C GLY A 166 -37.86 -26.69 11.83
N ASP A 167 -37.40 -25.55 11.31
CA ASP A 167 -37.04 -25.35 9.91
C ASP A 167 -35.71 -26.04 9.55
N CYS A 168 -35.39 -26.03 8.26
CA CYS A 168 -34.22 -26.69 7.68
C CYS A 168 -33.50 -25.69 6.79
N VAL A 169 -32.16 -25.64 6.87
CA VAL A 169 -31.31 -24.85 5.97
C VAL A 169 -30.42 -25.80 5.18
N ALA A 170 -30.31 -25.58 3.87
CA ALA A 170 -29.39 -26.32 3.03
C ALA A 170 -28.49 -25.41 2.18
N PHE A 171 -27.26 -25.87 1.96
CA PHE A 171 -26.29 -25.26 1.06
C PHE A 171 -25.92 -26.28 -0.01
N LEU A 172 -26.11 -25.92 -1.28
CA LEU A 172 -25.79 -26.78 -2.43
C LEU A 172 -24.56 -26.23 -3.14
N GLY A 173 -23.41 -26.90 -2.99
CA GLY A 173 -22.12 -26.47 -3.51
C GLY A 173 -21.70 -27.21 -4.78
N ASN A 174 -21.15 -26.47 -5.74
CA ASN A 174 -20.42 -26.98 -6.89
C ASN A 174 -18.98 -26.43 -6.86
N TYR A 175 -18.02 -27.33 -6.67
CA TYR A 175 -16.59 -27.02 -6.61
C TYR A 175 -15.88 -27.22 -7.95
N ASP A 176 -16.59 -27.63 -9.00
CA ASP A 176 -16.04 -27.60 -10.36
C ASP A 176 -15.79 -26.16 -10.76
N THR A 177 -14.61 -25.86 -11.31
CA THR A 177 -14.20 -24.50 -11.66
C THR A 177 -14.55 -24.11 -13.10
N LYS A 178 -15.11 -25.04 -13.87
CA LYS A 178 -15.35 -24.88 -15.30
C LYS A 178 -16.81 -25.10 -15.69
N SER A 179 -17.50 -26.04 -15.04
CA SER A 179 -18.81 -26.52 -15.49
C SER A 179 -19.89 -26.32 -14.45
N SER A 180 -21.05 -25.84 -14.89
CA SER A 180 -22.28 -25.87 -14.08
C SER A 180 -22.70 -27.31 -13.83
N ALA A 181 -23.40 -27.53 -12.72
CA ALA A 181 -23.97 -28.83 -12.39
C ALA A 181 -25.40 -28.67 -11.88
N THR A 182 -26.20 -29.71 -12.06
CA THR A 182 -27.56 -29.77 -11.55
C THR A 182 -27.59 -30.71 -10.34
N ILE A 183 -27.99 -30.19 -9.17
CA ILE A 183 -28.17 -30.96 -7.94
C ILE A 183 -29.66 -31.24 -7.72
N LYS A 184 -30.02 -32.52 -7.53
CA LYS A 184 -31.35 -32.92 -7.05
C LYS A 184 -31.35 -32.94 -5.52
N PHE A 185 -32.24 -32.16 -4.90
CA PHE A 185 -32.36 -32.09 -3.44
C PHE A 185 -33.82 -31.96 -3.02
N GLY A 186 -34.26 -32.83 -2.10
CA GLY A 186 -35.68 -32.98 -1.79
C GLY A 186 -36.49 -33.29 -3.05
N ASN A 187 -37.52 -32.50 -3.31
CA ASN A 187 -38.33 -32.59 -4.54
C ASN A 187 -37.89 -31.58 -5.62
N GLY A 188 -36.80 -30.84 -5.38
CA GLY A 188 -36.30 -29.78 -6.26
C GLY A 188 -35.08 -30.21 -7.09
N GLN A 189 -34.84 -29.44 -8.15
CA GLN A 189 -33.67 -29.55 -9.01
C GLN A 189 -33.06 -28.16 -9.16
N TYR A 190 -31.76 -28.03 -8.88
CA TYR A 190 -31.08 -26.74 -8.77
C TYR A 190 -29.85 -26.69 -9.66
N ASP A 191 -29.81 -25.72 -10.56
CA ASP A 191 -28.62 -25.44 -11.36
C ASP A 191 -27.64 -24.56 -10.57
N VAL A 192 -26.47 -25.12 -10.32
CA VAL A 192 -25.40 -24.54 -9.50
C VAL A 192 -24.21 -24.25 -10.43
N PRO A 193 -23.92 -22.97 -10.73
CA PRO A 193 -22.77 -22.54 -11.54
C PRO A 193 -21.43 -23.08 -11.02
N PRO A 194 -20.36 -23.05 -11.85
CA PRO A 194 -19.01 -23.39 -11.39
C PRO A 194 -18.64 -22.57 -10.15
N TRP A 195 -17.88 -23.17 -9.23
CA TRP A 195 -17.32 -22.51 -8.06
C TRP A 195 -18.36 -21.66 -7.29
N SER A 196 -19.51 -22.26 -7.02
CA SER A 196 -20.62 -21.54 -6.41
C SER A 196 -21.39 -22.38 -5.39
N ILE A 197 -22.06 -21.71 -4.46
CA ILE A 197 -22.94 -22.33 -3.48
C ILE A 197 -24.30 -21.64 -3.52
N THR A 198 -25.37 -22.44 -3.61
CA THR A 198 -26.76 -21.98 -3.51
C THR A 198 -27.27 -22.17 -2.08
N ILE A 199 -27.90 -21.14 -1.51
CA ILE A 199 -28.47 -21.17 -0.14
C ILE A 199 -29.99 -21.35 -0.22
N LEU A 200 -30.50 -22.33 0.54
CA LEU A 200 -31.91 -22.68 0.70
C LEU A 200 -32.30 -22.49 2.18
N PRO A 201 -32.84 -21.32 2.58
CA PRO A 201 -33.17 -21.03 3.99
C PRO A 201 -34.24 -21.94 4.59
N ASP A 202 -35.03 -22.62 3.75
CA ASP A 202 -36.13 -23.51 4.10
C ASP A 202 -35.95 -24.92 3.51
N CYS A 203 -34.75 -25.24 3.03
CA CYS A 203 -34.40 -26.46 2.28
C CYS A 203 -35.20 -26.65 0.97
N LYS A 204 -35.88 -25.61 0.45
CA LYS A 204 -36.73 -25.70 -0.75
C LYS A 204 -36.49 -24.58 -1.76
N THR A 205 -36.45 -23.31 -1.34
CA THR A 205 -36.40 -22.17 -2.25
C THR A 205 -35.01 -21.53 -2.26
N ALA A 206 -34.39 -21.47 -3.44
CA ALA A 206 -33.08 -20.87 -3.61
C ALA A 206 -33.16 -19.35 -3.42
N ALA A 207 -32.61 -18.85 -2.32
CA ALA A 207 -32.64 -17.43 -1.99
C ALA A 207 -31.41 -16.67 -2.50
N PHE A 208 -30.27 -17.35 -2.61
CA PHE A 208 -28.99 -16.78 -3.01
C PHE A 208 -28.12 -17.82 -3.72
N ASN A 209 -27.32 -17.39 -4.71
CA ASN A 209 -26.20 -18.16 -5.21
C ASN A 209 -24.97 -17.26 -5.30
N THR A 210 -23.81 -17.76 -4.86
CA THR A 210 -22.60 -16.94 -4.73
C THR A 210 -22.05 -16.44 -6.07
N ALA A 211 -22.39 -17.06 -7.21
CA ALA A 211 -21.91 -16.67 -8.53
C ALA A 211 -22.96 -15.89 -9.38
N LYS A 212 -24.18 -15.66 -8.86
CA LYS A 212 -25.22 -14.89 -9.56
C LYS A 212 -25.21 -13.43 -9.08
N VAL A 213 -24.38 -12.61 -9.71
CA VAL A 213 -24.10 -11.21 -9.31
C VAL A 213 -24.80 -10.21 -10.24
N GLY A 214 -25.07 -9.01 -9.71
CA GLY A 214 -25.52 -7.86 -10.50
C GLY A 214 -24.42 -7.24 -11.37
N ILE A 215 -24.76 -6.16 -12.07
CA ILE A 215 -23.85 -5.48 -13.01
C ILE A 215 -22.79 -4.70 -12.23
N GLN A 216 -21.54 -4.75 -12.71
CA GLN A 216 -20.43 -3.97 -12.17
C GLN A 216 -20.48 -2.51 -12.65
N SER A 217 -20.29 -1.58 -11.71
CA SER A 217 -20.19 -0.14 -12.01
C SER A 217 -18.72 0.27 -12.06
N PRO A 218 -18.26 0.91 -13.16
CA PRO A 218 -16.86 1.32 -13.26
C PRO A 218 -16.58 2.53 -12.36
N MET A 219 -15.37 2.56 -11.81
CA MET A 219 -14.84 3.75 -11.13
C MET A 219 -14.79 4.94 -12.11
N LYS A 220 -15.36 6.09 -11.71
CA LYS A 220 -15.33 7.31 -12.51
C LYS A 220 -14.72 8.48 -11.73
N MET A 221 -13.58 8.95 -12.24
CA MET A 221 -12.85 10.12 -11.73
C MET A 221 -13.00 11.26 -12.76
N ILE A 222 -13.57 12.40 -12.36
CA ILE A 222 -13.88 13.52 -13.24
C ILE A 222 -13.10 14.75 -12.78
N ALA A 223 -12.42 15.45 -13.69
CA ALA A 223 -11.77 16.71 -13.38
C ALA A 223 -12.77 17.75 -12.85
N THR A 224 -12.40 18.45 -11.78
CA THR A 224 -13.19 19.57 -11.25
C THR A 224 -12.96 20.87 -12.02
N ASN A 225 -11.92 20.90 -12.87
CA ASN A 225 -11.43 22.11 -13.57
C ASN A 225 -11.07 23.26 -12.61
N THR A 226 -10.73 22.93 -11.36
CA THR A 226 -10.23 23.90 -10.39
C THR A 226 -8.86 24.42 -10.87
N PRO A 227 -8.69 25.73 -11.08
CA PRO A 227 -7.43 26.27 -11.57
C PRO A 227 -6.37 26.26 -10.45
N PHE A 228 -5.13 26.00 -10.83
CA PHE A 228 -3.96 26.14 -9.96
C PHE A 228 -2.96 27.14 -10.56
N THR A 229 -2.49 28.07 -9.75
CA THR A 229 -1.38 28.97 -10.08
C THR A 229 -0.21 28.61 -9.19
N TRP A 230 0.79 27.96 -9.78
CA TRP A 230 1.90 27.38 -9.02
C TRP A 230 3.03 28.36 -8.79
N GLN A 231 3.63 28.24 -7.61
CA GLN A 231 4.94 28.80 -7.30
C GLN A 231 5.87 27.65 -6.87
N SER A 232 7.18 27.81 -7.08
CA SER A 232 8.18 26.80 -6.73
C SER A 232 9.31 27.35 -5.86
N TYR A 233 9.93 26.47 -5.09
CA TYR A 233 11.16 26.71 -4.34
C TYR A 233 12.07 25.48 -4.47
N ASN A 234 13.30 25.65 -4.94
CA ASN A 234 14.25 24.56 -5.03
C ASN A 234 14.93 24.30 -3.68
N GLU A 235 14.90 23.04 -3.27
CA GLU A 235 15.63 22.53 -2.11
C GLU A 235 17.08 22.27 -2.54
N GLU A 236 18.03 22.94 -1.90
CA GLU A 236 19.45 22.76 -2.18
C GLU A 236 19.96 21.44 -1.59
N PRO A 237 20.82 20.69 -2.30
CA PRO A 237 21.53 19.56 -1.71
C PRO A 237 22.33 19.98 -0.48
N SER A 238 22.31 19.15 0.56
CA SER A 238 23.10 19.39 1.77
C SER A 238 24.56 19.02 1.56
N TYR A 239 25.48 19.69 2.27
CA TYR A 239 26.93 19.40 2.22
C TYR A 239 27.51 19.22 3.62
N SER A 240 28.74 18.66 3.68
CA SER A 240 29.52 18.41 4.89
C SER A 240 29.73 19.63 5.81
N THR A 241 29.54 20.84 5.29
CA THR A 241 29.71 22.12 6.02
C THR A 241 28.40 22.72 6.52
N VAL A 242 27.25 22.04 6.38
CA VAL A 242 25.96 22.59 6.83
C VAL A 242 25.92 22.71 8.36
N LYS A 243 25.39 23.82 8.88
CA LYS A 243 25.45 24.19 10.30
C LYS A 243 24.80 23.17 11.23
N ASP A 244 23.75 22.49 10.78
CA ASP A 244 22.96 21.55 11.57
C ASP A 244 23.37 20.09 11.32
N SER A 245 24.58 19.87 10.81
CA SER A 245 25.14 18.52 10.65
C SER A 245 25.95 18.07 11.84
N PHE A 246 26.04 16.76 12.02
CA PHE A 246 26.95 16.10 12.95
C PHE A 246 27.78 15.05 12.21
N THR A 247 28.87 14.57 12.81
CA THR A 247 29.87 13.76 12.09
C THR A 247 30.23 12.47 12.82
N ALA A 248 30.55 11.42 12.06
CA ALA A 248 31.09 10.17 12.57
C ALA A 248 32.14 9.60 11.60
N TYR A 249 33.08 8.81 12.12
CA TYR A 249 34.04 8.04 11.30
C TYR A 249 33.49 6.66 10.94
N ALA A 250 32.22 6.63 10.54
CA ALA A 250 31.49 5.42 10.18
C ALA A 250 30.21 5.76 9.41
N LEU A 251 29.65 4.76 8.74
CA LEU A 251 28.30 4.77 8.18
C LEU A 251 27.29 4.31 9.23
N TRP A 252 26.28 5.14 9.52
CA TRP A 252 25.25 4.86 10.53
C TRP A 252 23.92 4.47 9.90
N GLU A 253 23.20 3.56 10.56
CA GLU A 253 21.88 3.08 10.13
C GLU A 253 20.84 4.20 10.23
N GLN A 254 19.96 4.30 9.23
CA GLN A 254 19.08 5.45 9.05
C GLN A 254 18.05 5.58 10.17
N VAL A 255 17.37 4.50 10.57
CA VAL A 255 16.32 4.54 11.61
C VAL A 255 16.92 4.92 12.97
N ASN A 256 18.12 4.45 13.29
CA ASN A 256 18.85 4.83 14.50
C ASN A 256 19.17 6.32 14.53
N VAL A 257 19.49 6.91 13.38
CA VAL A 257 19.81 8.33 13.25
C VAL A 257 18.57 9.21 13.23
N THR A 258 17.60 8.91 12.37
CA THR A 258 16.41 9.75 12.16
C THR A 258 15.34 9.51 13.21
N ARG A 259 15.36 8.36 13.90
CA ARG A 259 14.28 7.88 14.78
C ARG A 259 12.91 7.93 14.09
N ASP A 260 12.90 7.74 12.77
CA ASP A 260 11.72 7.87 11.92
C ASP A 260 11.00 9.24 12.03
N PHE A 261 11.68 10.32 12.43
CA PHE A 261 11.07 11.67 12.43
C PHE A 261 10.86 12.24 11.02
N THR A 262 11.56 11.68 10.03
CA THR A 262 11.53 12.08 8.62
C THR A 262 11.94 10.87 7.78
N ASP A 263 11.49 10.85 6.53
CA ASP A 263 11.91 9.85 5.55
C ASP A 263 13.35 10.07 5.08
N TYR A 264 13.90 11.27 5.28
CA TYR A 264 15.11 11.73 4.60
C TYR A 264 16.33 11.79 5.54
N LEU A 265 17.44 11.17 5.11
CA LEU A 265 18.75 11.29 5.76
C LEU A 265 19.84 11.58 4.74
N TRP A 266 20.57 12.68 4.94
CA TRP A 266 21.76 12.99 4.17
C TRP A 266 22.99 12.30 4.78
N TYR A 267 23.73 11.55 3.95
CA TYR A 267 25.06 11.04 4.21
C TYR A 267 26.05 11.82 3.34
N MET A 268 26.95 12.57 3.95
CA MET A 268 27.81 13.52 3.22
C MET A 268 29.28 13.27 3.54
N THR A 269 30.12 13.26 2.53
CA THR A 269 31.56 13.14 2.71
C THR A 269 32.32 13.90 1.65
N ASP A 270 33.55 14.27 2.00
CA ASP A 270 34.48 14.94 1.11
C ASP A 270 35.50 13.94 0.57
N VAL A 271 35.88 14.07 -0.70
CA VAL A 271 36.88 13.23 -1.37
C VAL A 271 37.88 14.14 -2.07
N ASN A 272 39.12 14.13 -1.58
CA ASN A 272 40.21 14.84 -2.22
C ASN A 272 40.82 14.00 -3.36
N ILE A 273 40.97 14.62 -4.52
CA ILE A 273 41.51 14.05 -5.75
C ILE A 273 42.81 14.78 -6.11
N ASP A 274 43.90 14.05 -6.30
CA ASP A 274 45.19 14.63 -6.68
C ASP A 274 45.12 15.18 -8.11
N GLN A 275 45.80 16.30 -8.39
CA GLN A 275 45.88 16.88 -9.73
C GLN A 275 46.55 15.93 -10.74
N ASN A 276 47.37 14.99 -10.27
CA ASN A 276 48.06 14.00 -11.08
C ASN A 276 47.26 12.72 -11.35
N GLU A 277 46.02 12.62 -10.87
CA GLU A 277 45.16 11.48 -11.11
C GLU A 277 45.05 11.14 -12.60
N GLY A 278 45.22 9.86 -12.93
CA GLY A 278 45.27 9.39 -14.31
C GLY A 278 43.99 9.72 -15.07
N PHE A 279 42.84 9.65 -14.39
CA PHE A 279 41.54 9.98 -14.99
C PHE A 279 41.39 11.47 -15.34
N ILE A 280 42.04 12.37 -14.59
CA ILE A 280 42.06 13.81 -14.89
C ILE A 280 42.80 14.05 -16.20
N LYS A 281 43.93 13.35 -16.41
CA LYS A 281 44.79 13.52 -17.60
C LYS A 281 44.17 12.95 -18.88
N ASN A 282 43.44 11.84 -18.78
CA ASN A 282 42.90 11.13 -19.93
C ASN A 282 41.39 11.38 -20.17
N GLY A 283 40.75 12.24 -19.37
CA GLY A 283 39.34 12.60 -19.49
C GLY A 283 38.36 11.48 -19.09
N LYS A 284 38.83 10.41 -18.43
CA LYS A 284 37.95 9.38 -17.87
C LYS A 284 37.31 9.85 -16.57
N SER A 285 36.37 9.06 -16.07
CA SER A 285 35.70 9.30 -14.79
C SER A 285 35.84 8.06 -13.90
N PRO A 286 36.16 8.23 -12.61
CA PRO A 286 36.26 7.12 -11.68
C PRO A 286 34.88 6.49 -11.40
N LEU A 287 34.88 5.21 -11.04
CA LEU A 287 33.68 4.43 -10.77
C LEU A 287 33.32 4.53 -9.29
N LEU A 288 32.18 5.15 -8.97
CA LEU A 288 31.64 5.20 -7.62
C LEU A 288 30.63 4.07 -7.42
N THR A 289 30.86 3.23 -6.42
CA THR A 289 29.94 2.17 -6.00
C THR A 289 29.45 2.44 -4.58
N ILE A 290 28.14 2.41 -4.36
CA ILE A 290 27.51 2.66 -3.06
C ILE A 290 26.46 1.59 -2.81
N ASN A 291 26.62 0.84 -1.72
CA ASN A 291 25.61 -0.08 -1.24
C ASN A 291 24.76 0.55 -0.11
N SER A 292 23.45 0.36 -0.21
CA SER A 292 22.46 0.83 0.76
C SER A 292 21.51 -0.31 1.13
N ALA A 293 21.06 -0.32 2.38
CA ALA A 293 19.99 -1.21 2.83
C ALA A 293 18.62 -0.79 2.29
N GLY A 294 18.51 0.40 1.68
CA GLY A 294 17.32 0.92 1.03
C GLY A 294 16.76 2.19 1.70
N HIS A 295 15.65 2.74 1.21
CA HIS A 295 14.75 2.20 0.18
C HIS A 295 14.87 2.93 -1.17
N VAL A 296 15.24 4.21 -1.15
CA VAL A 296 15.64 5.03 -2.30
C VAL A 296 16.94 5.75 -1.95
N MET A 297 17.78 6.02 -2.95
CA MET A 297 19.01 6.78 -2.79
C MET A 297 19.24 7.70 -3.98
N HIS A 298 19.43 8.99 -3.71
CA HIS A 298 19.93 9.96 -4.67
C HIS A 298 21.40 10.24 -4.40
N VAL A 299 22.22 10.24 -5.45
CA VAL A 299 23.65 10.48 -5.38
C VAL A 299 23.96 11.84 -6.01
N PHE A 300 24.41 12.79 -5.20
CA PHE A 300 24.85 14.11 -5.64
C PHE A 300 26.38 14.21 -5.58
N ILE A 301 26.97 14.72 -6.65
CA ILE A 301 28.40 14.96 -6.79
C ILE A 301 28.59 16.44 -7.08
N ASN A 302 29.30 17.15 -6.19
CA ASN A 302 29.52 18.60 -6.28
C ASN A 302 28.22 19.39 -6.49
N GLY A 303 27.12 18.95 -5.85
CA GLY A 303 25.81 19.59 -5.92
C GLY A 303 24.93 19.16 -7.10
N GLN A 304 25.46 18.38 -8.04
CA GLN A 304 24.69 17.90 -9.19
C GLN A 304 24.22 16.48 -8.97
N LEU A 305 22.95 16.20 -9.30
CA LEU A 305 22.40 14.84 -9.24
C LEU A 305 23.12 13.95 -10.29
N SER A 306 23.83 12.94 -9.80
CA SER A 306 24.53 11.96 -10.63
C SER A 306 23.70 10.71 -10.90
N GLY A 307 22.67 10.45 -10.11
CA GLY A 307 21.67 9.41 -10.36
C GLY A 307 20.86 9.02 -9.13
N THR A 308 19.90 8.14 -9.38
CA THR A 308 18.92 7.66 -8.40
C THR A 308 18.79 6.16 -8.51
N GLU A 309 18.79 5.46 -7.38
CA GLU A 309 18.44 4.04 -7.27
C GLU A 309 17.27 3.87 -6.30
N TYR A 310 16.40 2.90 -6.56
CA TYR A 310 15.27 2.57 -5.69
C TYR A 310 14.94 1.08 -5.74
N GLY A 311 14.48 0.56 -4.62
CA GLY A 311 14.18 -0.86 -4.44
C GLY A 311 12.70 -1.16 -4.66
N SER A 312 12.28 -2.33 -4.21
CA SER A 312 10.88 -2.74 -4.14
C SER A 312 10.56 -3.32 -2.76
N LEU A 313 9.29 -3.61 -2.48
CA LEU A 313 8.87 -4.28 -1.24
C LEU A 313 9.70 -5.55 -0.96
N LYS A 314 9.88 -6.39 -1.98
CA LYS A 314 10.61 -7.66 -1.88
C LYS A 314 12.13 -7.48 -1.81
N PHE A 315 12.66 -6.46 -2.49
CA PHE A 315 14.10 -6.22 -2.61
C PHE A 315 14.43 -4.75 -2.33
N PRO A 316 14.43 -4.31 -1.06
CA PRO A 316 14.65 -2.90 -0.70
C PRO A 316 16.12 -2.44 -0.85
N LYS A 317 17.08 -3.38 -0.80
CA LYS A 317 18.53 -3.09 -0.88
C LYS A 317 18.91 -2.52 -2.25
N LEU A 318 19.88 -1.61 -2.25
CA LEU A 318 20.30 -0.87 -3.44
C LEU A 318 21.81 -0.95 -3.65
N THR A 319 22.20 -0.89 -4.92
CA THR A 319 23.58 -0.63 -5.34
C THR A 319 23.57 0.44 -6.42
N PHE A 320 24.18 1.58 -6.15
CA PHE A 320 24.53 2.55 -7.19
C PHE A 320 25.95 2.23 -7.68
N SER A 321 26.16 2.10 -8.98
CA SER A 321 27.48 1.84 -9.57
C SER A 321 27.61 2.56 -10.91
N LYS A 322 28.17 3.78 -10.90
CA LYS A 322 28.31 4.62 -12.11
C LYS A 322 29.62 5.41 -12.09
N ASN A 323 30.11 5.74 -13.29
CA ASN A 323 31.22 6.66 -13.44
C ASN A 323 30.76 8.08 -13.07
N VAL A 324 31.50 8.76 -12.19
CA VAL A 324 31.14 10.08 -11.66
C VAL A 324 32.18 11.14 -12.02
N LYS A 325 31.72 12.35 -12.32
CA LYS A 325 32.61 13.47 -12.63
C LYS A 325 33.20 14.06 -11.35
N LEU A 326 34.48 13.85 -11.14
CA LEU A 326 35.26 14.48 -10.06
C LEU A 326 36.29 15.45 -10.64
N ASN A 327 36.51 16.55 -9.93
CA ASN A 327 37.51 17.56 -10.25
C ASN A 327 38.78 17.32 -9.42
N ALA A 328 39.91 17.90 -9.81
CA ALA A 328 41.07 17.95 -8.94
C ALA A 328 40.77 18.79 -7.67
N GLY A 329 41.33 18.39 -6.54
CA GLY A 329 41.06 18.98 -5.23
C GLY A 329 39.86 18.32 -4.52
N ASN A 330 39.18 19.09 -3.67
CA ASN A 330 38.11 18.58 -2.83
C ASN A 330 36.79 18.44 -3.60
N ASN A 331 36.20 17.25 -3.58
CA ASN A 331 34.89 16.95 -4.14
C ASN A 331 33.90 16.60 -3.04
N LYS A 332 32.67 17.08 -3.17
CA LYS A 332 31.60 16.82 -2.20
C LYS A 332 30.70 15.70 -2.73
N ILE A 333 30.61 14.61 -1.99
CA ILE A 333 29.66 13.52 -2.23
C ILE A 333 28.54 13.65 -1.21
N SER A 334 27.31 13.79 -1.68
CA SER A 334 26.13 13.91 -0.82
C SER A 334 25.10 12.88 -1.26
N LEU A 335 24.75 11.96 -0.37
CA LEU A 335 23.81 10.88 -0.62
C LEU A 335 22.54 11.20 0.16
N LEU A 336 21.42 11.36 -0.52
CA LEU A 336 20.11 11.45 0.12
C LEU A 336 19.50 10.06 0.16
N SER A 337 19.42 9.49 1.35
CA SER A 337 18.79 8.19 1.60
C SER A 337 17.36 8.39 2.09
N ILE A 338 16.43 7.58 1.57
CA ILE A 338 15.00 7.74 1.83
C ILE A 338 14.36 6.42 2.25
N THR A 339 13.65 6.42 3.37
CA THR A 339 12.73 5.33 3.76
C THR A 339 11.35 5.58 3.15
N VAL A 340 10.73 4.52 2.63
CA VAL A 340 9.34 4.54 2.12
C VAL A 340 8.47 3.69 3.02
N GLY A 341 8.22 4.19 4.24
CA GLY A 341 7.67 3.40 5.35
C GLY A 341 8.64 2.32 5.86
N LEU A 342 8.37 1.76 7.03
CA LEU A 342 9.23 0.77 7.69
C LEU A 342 8.65 -0.65 7.59
N PRO A 343 9.50 -1.71 7.65
CA PRO A 343 9.07 -3.10 7.71
C PRO A 343 8.01 -3.37 8.79
N ASN A 344 6.96 -4.12 8.42
CA ASN A 344 5.81 -4.41 9.27
C ASN A 344 5.49 -5.92 9.39
N VAL A 345 6.21 -6.79 8.69
CA VAL A 345 6.03 -8.25 8.73
C VAL A 345 7.34 -8.98 8.43
N GLY A 346 7.58 -10.09 9.14
CA GLY A 346 8.79 -10.90 9.04
C GLY A 346 9.40 -11.26 10.40
N VAL A 347 10.06 -12.40 10.52
CA VAL A 347 10.77 -12.73 11.76
C VAL A 347 11.91 -11.74 11.95
N HIS A 348 11.94 -11.07 13.11
CA HIS A 348 12.93 -10.03 13.43
C HIS A 348 12.96 -8.84 12.45
N TYR A 349 11.81 -8.46 11.86
CA TYR A 349 11.75 -7.32 10.95
C TYR A 349 12.22 -6.01 11.61
N GLU A 350 12.11 -5.90 12.94
CA GLU A 350 12.58 -4.75 13.73
C GLU A 350 14.11 -4.56 13.68
N LYS A 351 14.85 -5.57 13.24
CA LYS A 351 16.32 -5.53 13.10
C LYS A 351 16.77 -5.28 11.66
N TRP A 352 15.85 -5.16 10.71
CA TRP A 352 16.21 -4.92 9.32
C TRP A 352 16.61 -3.46 9.15
N ASN A 353 17.80 -3.26 8.57
CA ASN A 353 18.39 -1.93 8.43
C ASN A 353 17.78 -1.13 7.28
N ALA A 354 17.84 0.20 7.38
CA ALA A 354 17.70 1.12 6.27
C ALA A 354 18.94 2.02 6.15
N GLY A 355 19.09 2.67 4.99
CA GLY A 355 20.15 3.65 4.76
C GLY A 355 21.47 3.10 4.21
N VAL A 356 22.40 4.04 3.98
CA VAL A 356 23.72 3.74 3.39
C VAL A 356 24.64 3.16 4.46
N LEU A 357 24.77 1.84 4.49
CA LEU A 357 25.68 1.11 5.37
C LEU A 357 26.94 0.59 4.66
N GLY A 358 27.04 0.88 3.35
CA GLY A 358 28.18 0.53 2.54
C GLY A 358 28.24 -0.96 2.16
N PRO A 359 29.36 -1.39 1.57
CA PRO A 359 30.55 -0.59 1.28
C PRO A 359 30.30 0.58 0.32
N VAL A 360 31.10 1.64 0.46
CA VAL A 360 31.17 2.78 -0.47
C VAL A 360 32.58 2.86 -1.02
N THR A 361 32.76 2.59 -2.32
CA THR A 361 34.08 2.50 -2.94
C THR A 361 34.19 3.41 -4.16
N LEU A 362 35.40 3.94 -4.38
CA LEU A 362 35.76 4.74 -5.53
C LEU A 362 36.93 4.06 -6.26
N GLY A 363 36.66 3.51 -7.44
CA GLY A 363 37.64 2.80 -8.26
C GLY A 363 38.14 3.59 -9.45
N GLY A 364 39.31 3.20 -9.95
CA GLY A 364 39.95 3.84 -11.11
C GLY A 364 40.80 5.07 -10.75
N LEU A 365 41.26 5.13 -9.49
CA LEU A 365 42.28 6.08 -9.05
C LEU A 365 43.68 5.52 -9.31
N ASN A 366 44.71 6.37 -9.29
CA ASN A 366 46.11 5.94 -9.39
C ASN A 366 46.49 4.96 -8.27
N GLU A 367 45.91 5.14 -7.07
CA GLU A 367 46.07 4.24 -5.92
C GLU A 367 45.21 2.96 -6.01
N GLY A 368 44.47 2.76 -7.11
CA GLY A 368 43.55 1.66 -7.30
C GLY A 368 42.13 1.99 -6.83
N ASN A 369 41.67 1.32 -5.77
CA ASN A 369 40.33 1.47 -5.23
C ASN A 369 40.39 2.03 -3.80
N ARG A 370 39.66 3.12 -3.55
CA ARG A 370 39.53 3.73 -2.22
C ARG A 370 38.21 3.31 -1.58
N ASP A 371 38.27 2.80 -0.35
CA ASP A 371 37.07 2.55 0.47
C ASP A 371 36.78 3.80 1.34
N LEU A 372 35.63 4.41 1.09
CA LEU A 372 35.17 5.62 1.78
C LEU A 372 34.36 5.31 3.04
N SER A 373 34.06 4.04 3.34
CA SER A 373 33.11 3.65 4.38
C SER A 373 33.54 4.02 5.81
N ARG A 374 34.86 4.14 6.04
CA ARG A 374 35.46 4.43 7.36
C ARG A 374 36.00 5.85 7.50
N GLN A 375 35.83 6.71 6.49
CA GLN A 375 36.26 8.10 6.58
C GLN A 375 35.23 8.94 7.34
N LYS A 376 35.51 10.24 7.49
CA LYS A 376 34.59 11.16 8.17
C LYS A 376 33.34 11.40 7.31
N TRP A 377 32.19 10.93 7.81
CA TRP A 377 30.87 11.22 7.27
C TRP A 377 30.18 12.28 8.11
N SER A 378 29.45 13.18 7.44
CA SER A 378 28.58 14.18 8.02
C SER A 378 27.14 13.82 7.72
N TYR A 379 26.23 14.09 8.66
CA TYR A 379 24.84 13.68 8.60
C TYR A 379 23.93 14.89 8.77
N LYS A 380 22.85 14.97 7.98
CA LYS A 380 21.76 15.92 8.20
C LYS A 380 20.43 15.17 8.16
N ILE A 381 19.68 15.27 9.25
CA ILE A 381 18.32 14.73 9.35
C ILE A 381 17.36 15.64 8.58
N GLY A 382 16.53 15.05 7.73
CA GLY A 382 15.43 15.72 7.04
C GLY A 382 15.83 16.69 5.95
N LEU A 383 14.84 17.37 5.41
CA LEU A 383 14.98 18.44 4.42
C LEU A 383 14.97 19.82 5.09
N LYS A 384 15.55 20.83 4.45
CA LYS A 384 15.43 22.23 4.86
C LYS A 384 13.98 22.69 4.81
N GLY A 385 13.24 22.33 3.76
CA GLY A 385 11.82 22.68 3.66
C GLY A 385 10.95 22.04 4.76
N GLU A 386 11.33 20.87 5.28
CA GLU A 386 10.69 20.28 6.47
C GLU A 386 10.97 21.11 7.72
N ALA A 387 12.23 21.49 7.95
CA ALA A 387 12.63 22.31 9.10
C ALA A 387 11.99 23.71 9.08
N LEU A 388 11.83 24.29 7.89
CA LEU A 388 11.13 25.56 7.67
C LEU A 388 9.61 25.42 7.62
N GLN A 389 9.08 24.19 7.67
CA GLN A 389 7.66 23.89 7.60
C GLN A 389 6.97 24.55 6.39
N LEU A 390 7.55 24.44 5.19
CA LEU A 390 7.03 25.10 3.97
C LEU A 390 5.61 24.67 3.59
N TYR A 391 5.16 23.51 4.10
CA TYR A 391 3.79 23.03 4.01
C TYR A 391 2.77 23.82 4.84
N THR A 392 3.21 24.77 5.67
CA THR A 392 2.37 25.71 6.42
C THR A 392 2.41 27.10 5.80
N GLN A 393 1.33 27.88 5.97
CA GLN A 393 1.30 29.27 5.49
C GLN A 393 2.36 30.16 6.17
N SER A 394 2.67 29.93 7.44
CA SER A 394 3.70 30.67 8.18
C SER A 394 5.11 30.33 7.69
N GLY A 395 5.43 29.04 7.58
CA GLY A 395 6.72 28.56 7.12
C GLY A 395 7.01 28.95 5.67
N SER A 396 5.98 28.96 4.83
CA SER A 396 6.06 29.40 3.43
C SER A 396 6.65 30.81 3.25
N LYS A 397 6.49 31.71 4.23
CA LYS A 397 7.02 33.09 4.16
C LYS A 397 8.54 33.20 4.37
N SER A 398 9.18 32.11 4.78
CA SER A 398 10.62 32.07 5.10
C SER A 398 11.53 31.95 3.87
N VAL A 399 10.97 31.74 2.68
CA VAL A 399 11.73 31.56 1.43
C VAL A 399 11.13 32.38 0.30
N ASN A 400 11.97 32.69 -0.70
CA ASN A 400 11.55 33.37 -1.91
C ASN A 400 11.05 32.32 -2.92
N TRP A 401 9.75 32.36 -3.18
CA TRP A 401 9.11 31.51 -4.18
C TRP A 401 9.21 32.15 -5.56
N VAL A 402 9.37 31.34 -6.61
CA VAL A 402 9.39 31.78 -8.01
C VAL A 402 8.15 31.29 -8.74
N GLU A 403 7.72 32.02 -9.77
CA GLU A 403 6.51 31.74 -10.55
C GLU A 403 6.70 32.13 -12.01
N GLY A 404 5.64 31.95 -12.83
CA GLY A 404 5.68 32.32 -14.24
C GLY A 404 6.74 31.54 -15.03
N SER A 405 7.57 32.25 -15.81
CA SER A 405 8.63 31.64 -16.62
C SER A 405 9.78 31.04 -15.79
N SER A 406 9.91 31.44 -14.52
CA SER A 406 10.93 30.92 -13.61
C SER A 406 10.45 29.71 -12.79
N LEU A 407 9.19 29.27 -12.98
CA LEU A 407 8.67 28.09 -12.31
C LEU A 407 9.53 26.86 -12.65
N ALA A 408 10.03 26.18 -11.62
CA ALA A 408 10.81 24.97 -11.79
C ALA A 408 9.93 23.86 -12.41
N LYS A 409 10.50 23.09 -13.34
CA LYS A 409 9.86 21.94 -13.99
C LYS A 409 10.87 20.83 -14.19
N GLY A 410 10.48 19.60 -13.86
CA GLY A 410 11.36 18.43 -13.97
C GLY A 410 12.63 18.50 -13.11
N GLN A 411 12.69 19.42 -12.14
CA GLN A 411 13.82 19.57 -11.23
C GLN A 411 13.62 18.68 -10.00
N PRO A 412 14.65 17.92 -9.57
CA PRO A 412 14.59 17.16 -8.33
C PRO A 412 14.55 18.10 -7.12
N LEU A 413 14.09 17.57 -5.99
CA LEU A 413 14.02 18.29 -4.71
C LEU A 413 13.38 19.70 -4.87
N THR A 414 12.12 19.74 -5.29
CA THR A 414 11.39 20.99 -5.51
C THR A 414 10.13 21.02 -4.67
N TRP A 415 9.93 22.13 -3.95
CA TRP A 415 8.67 22.43 -3.30
C TRP A 415 7.79 23.22 -4.26
N TYR A 416 6.54 22.83 -4.40
CA TYR A 416 5.50 23.56 -5.12
C TYR A 416 4.40 23.96 -4.16
N LYS A 417 3.80 25.13 -4.40
CA LYS A 417 2.59 25.54 -3.68
C LYS A 417 1.61 26.24 -4.60
N THR A 418 0.34 26.16 -4.22
CA THR A 418 -0.74 26.92 -4.86
C THR A 418 -1.88 27.12 -3.85
N THR A 419 -2.82 27.99 -4.20
CA THR A 419 -4.10 28.09 -3.50
C THR A 419 -5.25 27.73 -4.42
N PHE A 420 -6.34 27.23 -3.84
CA PHE A 420 -7.52 26.85 -4.62
C PHE A 420 -8.81 26.93 -3.81
N SER A 421 -9.92 27.18 -4.51
CA SER A 421 -11.26 27.16 -3.92
C SER A 421 -11.80 25.74 -3.81
N THR A 422 -12.57 25.45 -2.75
CA THR A 422 -13.20 24.15 -2.55
C THR A 422 -14.20 23.86 -3.68
N PRO A 423 -14.09 22.72 -4.41
CA PRO A 423 -15.06 22.37 -5.44
C PRO A 423 -16.46 22.20 -4.85
N ALA A 424 -17.49 22.52 -5.64
CA ALA A 424 -18.88 22.30 -5.23
C ALA A 424 -19.22 20.81 -5.02
N GLY A 425 -20.35 20.56 -4.36
CA GLY A 425 -20.89 19.22 -4.11
C GLY A 425 -20.26 18.49 -2.93
N ASN A 426 -20.69 17.25 -2.72
CA ASN A 426 -20.24 16.38 -1.62
C ASN A 426 -19.47 15.15 -2.10
N ASP A 427 -19.29 15.01 -3.43
CA ASP A 427 -18.54 13.91 -4.04
C ASP A 427 -17.11 13.83 -3.47
N PRO A 428 -16.54 12.65 -3.17
CA PRO A 428 -15.16 12.54 -2.70
C PRO A 428 -14.15 13.14 -3.69
N LEU A 429 -13.02 13.61 -3.18
CA LEU A 429 -12.00 14.32 -3.96
C LEU A 429 -10.66 13.60 -3.95
N ALA A 430 -9.89 13.77 -5.02
CA ALA A 430 -8.50 13.33 -5.08
C ALA A 430 -7.65 14.30 -5.92
N LEU A 431 -6.34 14.28 -5.75
CA LEU A 431 -5.41 14.88 -6.70
C LEU A 431 -4.97 13.83 -7.73
N ASP A 432 -5.13 14.14 -9.01
CA ASP A 432 -4.44 13.44 -10.08
C ASP A 432 -2.99 13.94 -10.13
N MET A 433 -2.07 13.07 -9.73
CA MET A 433 -0.63 13.37 -9.66
C MET A 433 0.14 12.73 -10.82
N SER A 434 -0.52 12.31 -11.91
CA SER A 434 0.13 11.56 -13.00
C SER A 434 1.29 12.27 -13.69
N SER A 435 1.38 13.60 -13.60
CA SER A 435 2.49 14.42 -14.15
C SER A 435 3.70 14.55 -13.21
N MET A 436 3.63 13.94 -12.03
CA MET A 436 4.62 14.08 -10.95
C MET A 436 5.48 12.82 -10.80
N GLY A 437 6.50 12.89 -9.95
CA GLY A 437 7.47 11.81 -9.75
C GLY A 437 7.25 11.07 -8.43
N LYS A 438 7.80 11.62 -7.36
CA LYS A 438 7.72 11.08 -5.99
C LYS A 438 7.74 12.22 -4.97
N GLY A 439 7.14 12.05 -3.81
CA GLY A 439 7.34 12.95 -2.66
C GLY A 439 6.17 12.91 -1.70
N GLN A 440 5.74 14.07 -1.20
CA GLN A 440 4.68 14.19 -0.22
C GLN A 440 3.76 15.37 -0.55
N VAL A 441 2.50 15.30 -0.12
CA VAL A 441 1.50 16.34 -0.41
C VAL A 441 0.80 16.77 0.88
N TRP A 442 0.56 18.08 1.00
CA TRP A 442 -0.17 18.67 2.12
C TRP A 442 -1.31 19.54 1.64
N ILE A 443 -2.43 19.48 2.37
CA ILE A 443 -3.57 20.39 2.21
C ILE A 443 -3.83 21.06 3.55
N ASN A 444 -3.79 22.39 3.57
CA ASN A 444 -3.98 23.20 4.77
C ASN A 444 -3.07 22.77 5.93
N GLY A 445 -1.81 22.42 5.61
CA GLY A 445 -0.81 21.95 6.58
C GLY A 445 -0.95 20.48 6.99
N ARG A 446 -1.97 19.75 6.51
CA ARG A 446 -2.18 18.32 6.81
C ARG A 446 -1.62 17.45 5.69
N ASN A 447 -0.77 16.50 6.05
CA ASN A 447 -0.12 15.59 5.10
C ASN A 447 -1.13 14.56 4.58
N ILE A 448 -1.47 14.63 3.29
CA ILE A 448 -2.38 13.65 2.65
C ILE A 448 -1.64 12.35 2.26
N GLY A 449 -0.34 12.27 2.52
CA GLY A 449 0.48 11.08 2.34
C GLY A 449 1.56 11.26 1.28
N ARG A 450 2.30 10.18 1.05
CA ARG A 450 3.32 10.11 0.00
C ARG A 450 2.67 10.06 -1.38
N HIS A 451 3.31 10.63 -2.38
CA HIS A 451 2.98 10.33 -3.77
C HIS A 451 4.16 9.64 -4.45
N TRP A 452 3.88 8.64 -5.29
CA TRP A 452 4.90 8.01 -6.13
C TRP A 452 4.34 7.50 -7.48
N PRO A 453 3.66 8.37 -8.27
CA PRO A 453 3.14 8.00 -9.58
C PRO A 453 4.23 7.65 -10.62
N GLY A 454 5.48 8.05 -10.37
CA GLY A 454 6.65 7.66 -11.16
C GLY A 454 6.99 6.18 -11.07
N TYR A 455 6.58 5.46 -10.01
CA TYR A 455 6.83 4.02 -9.89
C TYR A 455 5.74 3.22 -10.62
N LYS A 456 6.01 2.86 -11.87
CA LYS A 456 5.07 2.09 -12.70
C LYS A 456 5.05 0.61 -12.31
N ALA A 457 3.86 0.02 -12.37
CA ALA A 457 3.63 -1.42 -12.22
C ALA A 457 4.35 -2.19 -13.33
N ARG A 458 5.38 -2.96 -12.98
CA ARG A 458 6.23 -3.66 -13.98
C ARG A 458 5.68 -5.02 -14.42
N GLU A 459 4.59 -5.46 -13.82
CA GLU A 459 4.02 -6.79 -14.00
C GLU A 459 3.11 -6.82 -15.23
N GLU A 460 2.76 -8.03 -15.68
CA GLU A 460 1.72 -8.23 -16.70
C GLU A 460 0.41 -8.61 -16.01
N CYS A 461 -0.68 -7.96 -16.42
CA CYS A 461 -2.02 -8.22 -15.88
C CYS A 461 -2.74 -9.14 -16.87
N GLY A 462 -3.15 -10.33 -16.40
CA GLY A 462 -3.97 -11.26 -17.17
C GLY A 462 -5.47 -11.04 -16.97
N ASP A 463 -6.27 -11.81 -17.71
CA ASP A 463 -7.72 -11.86 -17.52
C ASP A 463 -8.08 -12.42 -16.12
N CYS A 464 -9.12 -11.84 -15.52
CA CYS A 464 -9.62 -12.28 -14.22
C CYS A 464 -10.91 -13.07 -14.39
N TYR A 465 -10.94 -14.29 -13.83
CA TYR A 465 -12.15 -15.11 -13.72
C TYR A 465 -12.39 -15.54 -12.27
N TYR A 466 -13.64 -15.48 -11.80
CA TYR A 466 -13.96 -15.72 -10.40
C TYR A 466 -13.70 -17.16 -9.97
N ALA A 467 -13.96 -18.13 -10.84
CA ALA A 467 -13.94 -19.54 -10.44
C ALA A 467 -12.54 -20.06 -10.14
N GLY A 468 -12.46 -20.96 -9.16
CA GLY A 468 -11.23 -21.59 -8.69
C GLY A 468 -10.46 -20.76 -7.67
N THR A 469 -9.53 -21.41 -6.98
CA THR A 469 -8.76 -20.82 -5.87
C THR A 469 -8.13 -19.48 -6.25
N TYR A 470 -8.40 -18.47 -5.43
CA TYR A 470 -7.87 -17.13 -5.55
C TYR A 470 -6.48 -17.02 -4.90
N THR A 471 -5.62 -16.21 -5.52
CA THR A 471 -4.35 -15.71 -4.98
C THR A 471 -4.27 -14.20 -5.22
N GLU A 472 -3.44 -13.49 -4.47
CA GLU A 472 -3.20 -12.04 -4.58
C GLU A 472 -2.65 -11.60 -5.96
N THR A 473 -2.22 -12.55 -6.77
CA THR A 473 -1.72 -12.36 -8.13
C THR A 473 -2.75 -12.70 -9.21
N LYS A 474 -3.86 -13.36 -8.87
CA LYS A 474 -4.83 -13.90 -9.85
C LYS A 474 -5.52 -12.81 -10.66
N CYS A 475 -5.89 -11.72 -10.00
CA CYS A 475 -6.64 -10.63 -10.60
C CYS A 475 -5.97 -9.31 -10.26
N ARG A 476 -5.14 -8.81 -11.18
CA ARG A 476 -4.46 -7.52 -11.05
C ARG A 476 -4.88 -6.59 -12.18
N THR A 477 -4.92 -5.30 -11.89
CA THR A 477 -5.22 -4.25 -12.87
C THR A 477 -4.12 -3.19 -12.83
N ASN A 478 -4.17 -2.22 -13.75
CA ASN A 478 -3.24 -1.08 -13.82
C ASN A 478 -1.76 -1.46 -14.06
N CYS A 479 -1.47 -2.64 -14.61
CA CYS A 479 -0.13 -2.98 -15.07
C CYS A 479 0.37 -2.00 -16.14
N GLY A 480 1.68 -1.68 -16.12
CA GLY A 480 2.30 -0.65 -16.96
C GLY A 480 1.95 0.80 -16.59
N GLN A 481 1.01 1.01 -15.65
CA GLN A 481 0.58 2.33 -15.19
C GLN A 481 1.15 2.63 -13.79
N ALA A 482 0.92 3.83 -13.28
CA ALA A 482 1.25 4.15 -11.89
C ALA A 482 0.44 3.26 -10.95
N SER A 483 1.10 2.63 -9.96
CA SER A 483 0.41 1.85 -8.93
C SER A 483 -0.64 2.70 -8.19
N GLN A 484 -0.35 3.99 -8.01
CA GLN A 484 -1.30 4.97 -7.54
C GLN A 484 -1.18 6.27 -8.33
N LYS A 485 -2.29 6.65 -8.98
CA LYS A 485 -2.44 7.88 -9.76
C LYS A 485 -3.16 8.98 -8.97
N TRP A 486 -4.21 8.60 -8.25
CA TRP A 486 -5.07 9.51 -7.51
C TRP A 486 -4.78 9.44 -6.01
N TYR A 487 -4.69 10.60 -5.38
CA TYR A 487 -4.35 10.74 -3.96
C TYR A 487 -5.51 11.41 -3.23
N HIS A 488 -6.12 10.68 -2.29
CA HIS A 488 -7.35 11.10 -1.63
C HIS A 488 -7.20 12.43 -0.87
N VAL A 489 -8.14 13.33 -1.11
CA VAL A 489 -8.29 14.61 -0.41
C VAL A 489 -9.57 14.58 0.42
N PRO A 490 -9.49 14.43 1.76
CA PRO A 490 -10.67 14.47 2.61
C PRO A 490 -11.38 15.82 2.49
N ARG A 491 -12.67 15.79 2.14
CA ARG A 491 -13.53 16.98 2.07
C ARG A 491 -13.49 17.81 3.35
N SER A 492 -13.41 17.15 4.50
CA SER A 492 -13.36 17.78 5.83
C SER A 492 -12.05 18.50 6.14
N TRP A 493 -11.00 18.32 5.31
CA TRP A 493 -9.74 19.05 5.45
C TRP A 493 -9.72 20.35 4.64
N LEU A 494 -10.76 20.59 3.83
CA LEU A 494 -10.91 21.79 3.03
C LEU A 494 -11.62 22.90 3.83
N SER A 495 -11.22 24.14 3.59
CA SER A 495 -11.86 25.33 4.11
C SER A 495 -13.06 25.73 3.23
N SER A 496 -13.94 26.60 3.73
CA SER A 496 -15.06 27.12 2.94
C SER A 496 -14.66 28.21 1.93
N SER A 497 -13.42 28.68 1.96
CA SER A 497 -12.95 29.80 1.14
C SER A 497 -11.77 29.39 0.27
N GLU A 498 -10.56 29.53 0.80
CA GLU A 498 -9.31 29.23 0.11
C GLU A 498 -8.56 28.11 0.84
N ASN A 499 -8.00 27.19 0.05
CA ASN A 499 -7.19 26.09 0.52
C ASN A 499 -5.75 26.28 0.07
N TYR A 500 -4.82 25.80 0.89
CA TYR A 500 -3.39 25.84 0.64
C TYR A 500 -2.89 24.44 0.30
N LEU A 501 -2.44 24.24 -0.93
CA LEU A 501 -1.86 22.98 -1.41
C LEU A 501 -0.35 23.13 -1.52
N VAL A 502 0.39 22.20 -0.90
CA VAL A 502 1.84 22.12 -1.02
C VAL A 502 2.23 20.71 -1.45
N VAL A 503 3.17 20.62 -2.39
CA VAL A 503 3.74 19.38 -2.88
C VAL A 503 5.24 19.46 -2.73
N PHE A 504 5.84 18.51 -2.04
CA PHE A 504 7.26 18.23 -2.20
C PHE A 504 7.42 17.21 -3.32
N GLU A 505 8.20 17.57 -4.35
CA GLU A 505 8.58 16.73 -5.48
C GLU A 505 10.06 16.37 -5.38
N GLU A 506 10.30 15.11 -5.04
CA GLU A 506 11.61 14.52 -4.81
C GLU A 506 12.36 14.26 -6.13
N TRP A 507 11.68 13.77 -7.17
CA TRP A 507 12.32 13.30 -8.41
C TRP A 507 12.30 14.34 -9.53
N GLY A 508 11.19 15.04 -9.67
CA GLY A 508 10.91 15.99 -10.73
C GLY A 508 9.59 15.69 -11.44
N GLY A 509 8.81 16.73 -11.69
CA GLY A 509 7.51 16.66 -12.36
C GLY A 509 7.12 18.00 -12.94
N ASP A 510 6.01 18.05 -13.68
CA ASP A 510 5.38 19.31 -14.09
C ASP A 510 4.10 19.54 -13.25
N PRO A 511 4.11 20.53 -12.34
CA PRO A 511 2.95 20.80 -11.48
C PRO A 511 1.74 21.27 -12.29
N ALA A 512 1.92 21.77 -13.52
CA ALA A 512 0.80 22.19 -14.37
C ALA A 512 -0.13 21.03 -14.77
N GLY A 513 0.34 19.78 -14.70
CA GLY A 513 -0.48 18.58 -14.95
C GLY A 513 -1.26 18.09 -13.73
N ILE A 514 -1.01 18.63 -12.54
CA ILE A 514 -1.76 18.28 -11.33
C ILE A 514 -3.18 18.82 -11.48
N SER A 515 -4.19 17.99 -11.19
CA SER A 515 -5.58 18.41 -11.19
C SER A 515 -6.37 17.83 -10.02
N LEU A 516 -7.32 18.60 -9.49
CA LEU A 516 -8.27 18.10 -8.51
C LEU A 516 -9.41 17.40 -9.25
N VAL A 517 -9.68 16.15 -8.88
CA VAL A 517 -10.73 15.31 -9.46
C VAL A 517 -11.77 14.95 -8.41
N LYS A 518 -13.01 14.75 -8.86
CA LYS A 518 -14.10 14.21 -8.05
C LYS A 518 -14.39 12.77 -8.44
N ARG A 519 -14.65 11.94 -7.44
CA ARG A 519 -15.10 10.56 -7.61
C ARG A 519 -16.62 10.53 -7.62
N THR A 520 -17.22 9.98 -8.68
CA THR A 520 -18.68 9.78 -8.73
C THR A 520 -19.03 8.32 -8.52
N ALA A 521 -20.16 8.07 -7.84
CA ALA A 521 -20.74 6.74 -7.68
C ALA A 521 -21.26 6.16 -9.00
#